data_AF-A0A3D0NS28-F1
#
_entry.id   AF-A0A3D0NS28-F1
#
_cell.length_a   1.000
_cell.length_b   1.000
_cell.length_c   1.000
_cell.angle_alpha   90.00
_cell.angle_beta   90.00
_cell.angle_gamma   90.00
#
_symmetry.space_group_name_H-M   'P 1'
#
loop_
_entity.id
_entity.type
_entity.pdbx_description
1 polymer ?
#
loop_
_entity_poly.entity_id
_entity_poly.type
_entity_poly.pdbx_seq_one_letter_code
_entity_poly.pdbx_strand_id
1 'polypeptide(L)'
;MFIKILFLIVFFAVMIGVGIYCRKQATNVNGFVLGNRSVGPWLTAFAFGTSYFSAVIFVGYAGQFGWRFGLASTWIGLGNAFIGSLLAWNILGRRTRVMTQHLDSATMPDFFAKRYDSKALKIAAAVIIFLFLIPYTASLYNGLSRLFEMAFGIPYTYCVIAMAALTGVYVVLGGYMATAINDFIQGIIMLVGIVAVIAAVMQINGGLTESIAKLSQESVTTAGGNTFNGVFASFFGP
;
A
#
# COMPACT_ATOMS: atom_id res chain seq x y z
N MET A 1 -18.89 11.64 -14.68
CA MET A 1 -18.04 12.66 -14.00
C MET A 1 -18.57 12.98 -12.60
N PHE A 2 -19.78 13.52 -12.49
CA PHE A 2 -20.40 13.89 -11.20
C PHE A 2 -20.37 12.78 -10.12
N ILE A 3 -20.81 11.57 -10.46
CA ILE A 3 -20.81 10.43 -9.52
C ILE A 3 -19.40 10.07 -9.00
N LYS A 4 -18.36 10.18 -9.85
CA LYS A 4 -16.98 9.90 -9.43
C LYS A 4 -16.48 10.94 -8.43
N ILE A 5 -16.79 12.21 -8.68
CA ILE A 5 -16.41 13.33 -7.81
C ILE A 5 -17.16 13.24 -6.47
N LEU A 6 -18.45 12.87 -6.49
CA LEU A 6 -19.25 12.66 -5.28
C LEU A 6 -18.64 11.57 -4.38
N PHE A 7 -18.29 10.41 -4.94
CA PHE A 7 -17.64 9.34 -4.18
C PHE A 7 -16.30 9.78 -3.59
N LEU A 8 -15.51 10.54 -4.35
CA LEU A 8 -14.23 11.07 -3.91
C LEU A 8 -14.40 12.06 -2.74
N ILE A 9 -15.38 12.97 -2.81
CA ILE A 9 -15.70 13.91 -1.73
C ILE A 9 -16.14 13.15 -0.48
N VAL A 10 -17.03 12.16 -0.62
CA VAL A 10 -17.48 11.33 0.52
C VAL A 10 -16.31 10.58 1.14
N PHE A 11 -15.43 9.99 0.32
CA PHE A 11 -14.24 9.30 0.79
C PHE A 11 -13.34 10.22 1.63
N PHE A 12 -12.98 11.39 1.11
CA PHE A 12 -12.16 12.35 1.85
C PHE A 12 -12.86 12.90 3.10
N ALA A 13 -14.18 13.13 3.05
CA ALA A 13 -14.95 13.58 4.19
C ALA A 13 -14.93 12.55 5.33
N VAL A 14 -15.07 11.25 5.02
CA VAL A 14 -14.96 10.16 5.99
C VAL A 14 -13.55 10.13 6.60
N MET A 15 -12.50 10.23 5.77
CA MET A 15 -11.09 10.21 6.25
C MET A 15 -10.78 11.37 7.18
N ILE A 16 -11.24 12.59 6.85
CA ILE A 16 -11.06 13.78 7.69
C ILE A 16 -11.88 13.64 8.99
N GLY A 17 -13.13 13.16 8.88
CA GLY A 17 -14.01 12.96 10.03
C GLY A 17 -13.43 11.97 11.04
N VAL A 18 -12.88 10.85 10.57
CA VAL A 18 -12.18 9.86 11.41
C VAL A 18 -10.93 10.48 12.05
N GLY A 19 -10.16 11.28 11.29
CA GLY A 19 -8.99 11.99 11.81
C GLY A 19 -9.33 12.94 12.97
N ILE A 20 -10.39 13.73 12.82
CA ILE A 20 -10.87 14.66 13.87
C ILE A 20 -11.41 13.89 15.08
N TYR A 21 -12.13 12.78 14.86
CA TYR A 21 -12.65 11.94 15.94
C TYR A 21 -11.52 11.32 16.78
N CYS A 22 -10.49 10.79 16.13
CA CYS A 22 -9.35 10.17 16.83
C CYS A 22 -8.48 11.21 17.54
N ARG A 23 -8.33 12.42 16.97
CA ARG A 23 -7.62 13.53 17.62
C ARG A 23 -8.22 13.89 18.98
N LYS A 24 -9.54 13.76 19.15
CA LYS A 24 -10.21 14.00 20.45
C LYS A 24 -9.87 12.96 21.52
N GLN A 25 -9.34 11.78 21.14
CA GLN A 25 -8.96 10.70 22.06
C GLN A 25 -7.44 10.60 22.31
N ALA A 26 -6.60 11.22 21.47
CA ALA A 26 -5.14 11.18 21.60
C ALA A 26 -4.60 12.40 22.39
N THR A 27 -4.68 12.36 23.73
CA THR A 27 -4.22 13.45 24.61
C THR A 27 -2.72 13.39 24.97
N ASN A 28 -2.00 12.30 24.68
CA ASN A 28 -0.59 12.09 25.06
C ASN A 28 0.31 11.68 23.88
N VAL A 29 1.61 11.99 23.94
CA VAL A 29 2.62 11.65 22.91
C VAL A 29 2.68 10.15 22.62
N ASN A 30 2.55 9.30 23.65
CA ASN A 30 2.45 7.84 23.47
C ASN A 30 1.14 7.41 22.78
N GLY A 31 0.04 8.14 22.98
CA GLY A 31 -1.19 7.94 22.22
C GLY A 31 -1.04 8.40 20.75
N PHE A 32 -0.29 9.47 20.52
CA PHE A 32 -0.04 10.04 19.20
C PHE A 32 0.96 9.23 18.37
N VAL A 33 1.97 8.60 18.99
CA VAL A 33 3.04 7.87 18.29
C VAL A 33 2.81 6.34 18.31
N LEU A 34 2.26 5.80 19.40
CA LEU A 34 2.11 4.35 19.61
C LEU A 34 0.64 3.90 19.73
N GLY A 35 -0.32 4.83 19.72
CA GLY A 35 -1.73 4.47 19.88
C GLY A 35 -2.04 3.81 21.23
N ASN A 36 -1.31 4.16 22.29
CA ASN A 36 -1.34 3.50 23.60
C ASN A 36 -1.02 1.99 23.60
N ARG A 37 -0.49 1.43 22.51
CA ARG A 37 -0.21 -0.02 22.36
C ARG A 37 -1.43 -0.92 22.64
N SER A 38 -2.65 -0.35 22.69
CA SER A 38 -3.92 -1.04 22.93
C SER A 38 -4.70 -1.31 21.65
N VAL A 39 -4.04 -1.09 20.50
CA VAL A 39 -4.61 -1.30 19.17
C VAL A 39 -4.88 -2.79 18.99
N GLY A 40 -6.14 -3.15 18.73
CA GLY A 40 -6.52 -4.57 18.58
C GLY A 40 -5.74 -5.25 17.45
N PRO A 41 -5.48 -6.57 17.55
CA PRO A 41 -4.63 -7.29 16.60
C PRO A 41 -5.13 -7.19 15.14
N TRP A 42 -6.45 -7.17 14.94
CA TRP A 42 -7.05 -6.97 13.62
C TRP A 42 -6.77 -5.58 13.05
N LEU A 43 -6.93 -4.53 13.87
CA LEU A 43 -6.72 -3.15 13.44
C LEU A 43 -5.25 -2.95 13.03
N THR A 44 -4.30 -3.48 13.81
CA THR A 44 -2.86 -3.43 13.47
C THR A 44 -2.52 -4.25 12.22
N ALA A 45 -3.08 -5.45 12.07
CA ALA A 45 -2.81 -6.31 10.93
C ALA A 45 -3.30 -5.68 9.62
N PHE A 46 -4.51 -5.13 9.61
CA PHE A 46 -5.07 -4.43 8.45
C PHE A 46 -4.39 -3.11 8.17
N ALA A 47 -4.03 -2.33 9.20
CA ALA A 47 -3.27 -1.11 9.01
C ALA A 47 -1.91 -1.40 8.36
N PHE A 48 -1.20 -2.41 8.87
CA PHE A 48 0.05 -2.88 8.25
C PHE A 48 -0.18 -3.38 6.82
N GLY A 49 -1.19 -4.22 6.60
CA GLY A 49 -1.50 -4.77 5.28
C GLY A 49 -1.84 -3.69 4.26
N THR A 50 -2.61 -2.68 4.64
CA THR A 50 -3.01 -1.57 3.76
C THR A 50 -1.83 -0.64 3.46
N SER A 51 -1.04 -0.32 4.48
CA SER A 51 0.21 0.43 4.32
C SER A 51 1.20 -0.30 3.41
N TYR A 52 1.26 -1.64 3.50
CA TYR A 52 2.17 -2.47 2.71
C TYR A 52 1.68 -2.68 1.27
N PHE A 53 0.40 -2.98 1.08
CA PHE A 53 -0.23 -3.28 -0.21
C PHE A 53 -0.84 -2.05 -0.89
N SER A 54 -0.21 -0.88 -0.69
CA SER A 54 -0.63 0.44 -1.17
C SER A 54 -0.81 0.53 -2.70
N ALA A 55 -1.00 1.74 -3.23
CA ALA A 55 -1.14 2.04 -4.65
C ALA A 55 -0.07 1.36 -5.55
N VAL A 56 1.11 1.08 -5.01
CA VAL A 56 2.19 0.34 -5.67
C VAL A 56 1.73 -1.03 -6.17
N ILE A 57 0.90 -1.76 -5.42
CA ILE A 57 0.44 -3.08 -5.89
C ILE A 57 -0.58 -2.98 -7.02
N PHE A 58 -1.48 -2.01 -6.95
CA PHE A 58 -2.51 -1.87 -7.98
C PHE A 58 -1.93 -1.27 -9.26
N VAL A 59 -1.17 -0.18 -9.14
CA VAL A 59 -0.63 0.55 -10.31
C VAL A 59 0.67 -0.07 -10.79
N GLY A 60 1.58 -0.40 -9.87
CA GLY A 60 2.88 -0.98 -10.18
C GLY A 60 2.77 -2.46 -10.51
N TYR A 61 2.35 -3.30 -9.56
CA TYR A 61 2.29 -4.75 -9.79
C TYR A 61 1.21 -5.15 -10.80
N ALA A 62 -0.07 -4.88 -10.52
CA ALA A 62 -1.14 -5.31 -11.41
C ALA A 62 -1.11 -4.53 -12.75
N GLY A 63 -0.87 -3.22 -12.71
CA GLY A 63 -0.78 -2.39 -13.91
C GLY A 63 0.43 -2.70 -14.78
N GLN A 64 1.65 -2.54 -14.28
CA GLN A 64 2.87 -2.68 -15.09
C GLN A 64 3.33 -4.14 -15.23
N PHE A 65 3.42 -4.90 -14.13
CA PHE A 65 3.90 -6.28 -14.20
C PHE A 65 2.82 -7.24 -14.73
N GLY A 66 1.56 -7.03 -14.39
CA GLY A 66 0.44 -7.77 -14.96
C GLY A 66 0.39 -7.65 -16.49
N TRP A 67 0.49 -6.43 -17.02
CA TRP A 67 0.52 -6.23 -18.49
C TRP A 67 1.83 -6.59 -19.19
N ARG A 68 2.90 -6.95 -18.45
CA ARG A 68 4.17 -7.36 -19.06
C ARG A 68 4.45 -8.85 -18.94
N PHE A 69 3.96 -9.49 -17.88
CA PHE A 69 4.27 -10.87 -17.54
C PHE A 69 3.02 -11.73 -17.32
N GLY A 70 1.82 -11.15 -17.35
CA GLY A 70 0.55 -11.88 -17.27
C GLY A 70 0.42 -12.71 -16.00
N LEU A 71 -0.04 -13.95 -16.13
CA LEU A 71 -0.26 -14.87 -15.01
C LEU A 71 1.02 -15.18 -14.22
N ALA A 72 2.20 -15.16 -14.85
CA ALA A 72 3.47 -15.37 -14.16
C ALA A 72 3.78 -14.29 -13.10
N SER A 73 3.19 -13.08 -13.24
CA SER A 73 3.32 -12.03 -12.21
C SER A 73 2.73 -12.44 -10.85
N THR A 74 1.81 -13.41 -10.84
CA THR A 74 1.22 -13.98 -9.63
C THR A 74 2.28 -14.62 -8.74
N TRP A 75 3.35 -15.19 -9.30
CA TRP A 75 4.44 -15.77 -8.51
C TRP A 75 5.14 -14.76 -7.63
N ILE A 76 5.30 -13.52 -8.11
CA ILE A 76 5.92 -12.46 -7.30
C ILE A 76 5.00 -12.10 -6.13
N GLY A 77 3.69 -12.02 -6.37
CA GLY A 77 2.68 -11.80 -5.32
C GLY A 77 2.65 -12.92 -4.29
N LEU A 78 2.60 -14.19 -4.73
CA LEU A 78 2.58 -15.36 -3.84
C LEU A 78 3.91 -15.50 -3.08
N GLY A 79 5.05 -15.34 -3.74
CA GLY A 79 6.36 -15.38 -3.10
C GLY A 79 6.48 -14.29 -2.02
N ASN A 80 6.02 -13.08 -2.32
CA ASN A 80 5.99 -12.00 -1.33
C ASN A 80 5.01 -12.30 -0.17
N ALA A 81 3.83 -12.86 -0.46
CA ALA A 81 2.86 -13.21 0.57
C ALA A 81 3.39 -14.31 1.52
N PHE A 82 3.93 -15.40 0.99
CA PHE A 82 4.36 -16.53 1.80
C PHE A 82 5.76 -16.35 2.42
N ILE A 83 6.74 -15.96 1.61
CA ILE A 83 8.14 -15.86 2.05
C ILE A 83 8.43 -14.46 2.58
N GLY A 84 7.98 -13.42 1.86
CA GLY A 84 8.29 -12.04 2.21
C GLY A 84 7.59 -11.54 3.49
N SER A 85 6.28 -11.75 3.59
CA SER A 85 5.46 -11.20 4.67
C SER A 85 5.13 -12.24 5.74
N LEU A 86 4.57 -13.39 5.37
CA LEU A 86 4.13 -14.40 6.35
C LEU A 86 5.30 -15.02 7.13
N LEU A 87 6.36 -15.46 6.45
CA LEU A 87 7.53 -16.02 7.12
C LEU A 87 8.28 -14.98 7.95
N ALA A 88 8.41 -13.75 7.44
CA ALA A 88 8.99 -12.64 8.22
C ALA A 88 8.17 -12.34 9.49
N TRP A 89 6.85 -12.29 9.39
CA TRP A 89 5.99 -12.04 10.56
C TRP A 89 6.04 -13.18 11.58
N ASN A 90 6.06 -14.43 11.11
CA ASN A 90 6.08 -15.60 11.99
C ASN A 90 7.41 -15.69 12.77
N ILE A 91 8.54 -15.40 12.12
CA ILE A 91 9.87 -15.51 12.74
C ILE A 91 10.25 -14.24 13.52
N LEU A 92 10.12 -13.06 12.90
CA LEU A 92 10.58 -11.80 13.49
C LEU A 92 9.49 -11.11 14.31
N GLY A 93 8.21 -11.18 13.91
CA GLY A 93 7.15 -10.36 14.49
C GLY A 93 7.04 -10.48 16.01
N ARG A 94 6.98 -11.72 16.54
CA ARG A 94 6.91 -11.95 18.00
C ARG A 94 8.19 -11.53 18.71
N ARG A 95 9.37 -11.83 18.16
CA ARG A 95 10.67 -11.52 18.78
C ARG A 95 10.92 -10.02 18.84
N THR A 96 10.66 -9.31 17.75
CA THR A 96 10.78 -7.86 17.66
C THR A 96 9.82 -7.19 18.64
N ARG A 97 8.56 -7.62 18.72
CA ARG A 97 7.58 -7.05 19.67
C ARG A 97 8.02 -7.17 21.13
N VAL A 98 8.53 -8.34 21.55
CA VAL A 98 8.98 -8.56 22.93
C VAL A 98 10.21 -7.71 23.24
N MET A 99 11.16 -7.61 22.30
CA MET A 99 12.38 -6.82 22.51
C MET A 99 12.12 -5.31 22.48
N THR A 100 11.24 -4.81 21.61
CA THR A 100 10.88 -3.37 21.61
C THR A 100 10.14 -2.98 22.89
N GLN A 101 9.39 -3.91 23.51
CA GLN A 101 8.79 -3.71 24.83
C GLN A 101 9.84 -3.64 25.94
N HIS A 102 10.82 -4.54 25.96
CA HIS A 102 11.89 -4.54 26.98
C HIS A 102 12.80 -3.30 26.88
N LEU A 103 13.09 -2.83 25.66
CA LEU A 103 13.94 -1.67 25.42
C LEU A 103 13.17 -0.34 25.42
N ASP A 104 11.84 -0.39 25.52
CA ASP A 104 10.93 0.74 25.35
C ASP A 104 11.27 1.65 24.15
N SER A 105 11.57 1.03 23.01
CA SER A 105 11.94 1.73 21.78
C SER A 105 10.69 2.08 20.97
N ALA A 106 10.58 3.34 20.53
CA ALA A 106 9.45 3.79 19.71
C ALA A 106 9.68 3.66 18.19
N THR A 107 10.94 3.64 17.72
CA THR A 107 11.29 3.58 16.30
C THR A 107 12.38 2.54 16.03
N MET A 108 12.50 2.07 14.78
CA MET A 108 13.53 1.09 14.40
C MET A 108 14.97 1.61 14.61
N PRO A 109 15.31 2.88 14.28
CA PRO A 109 16.62 3.42 14.63
C PRO A 109 16.87 3.47 16.14
N ASP A 110 15.85 3.79 16.93
CA ASP A 110 15.95 3.82 18.38
C ASP A 110 16.11 2.41 18.98
N PHE A 111 15.46 1.42 18.39
CA PHE A 111 15.65 0.01 18.72
C PHE A 111 17.11 -0.42 18.52
N PHE A 112 17.70 -0.09 17.36
CA PHE A 112 19.11 -0.40 17.10
C PHE A 112 20.05 0.34 18.05
N ALA A 113 19.75 1.60 18.36
CA ALA A 113 20.51 2.39 19.32
C ALA A 113 20.55 1.72 20.69
N LYS A 114 19.39 1.33 21.22
CA LYS A 114 19.26 0.73 22.55
C LYS A 114 19.74 -0.71 22.61
N ARG A 115 19.60 -1.47 21.52
CA ARG A 115 20.02 -2.88 21.46
C ARG A 115 21.54 -3.05 21.39
N TYR A 116 22.21 -2.14 20.68
CA TYR A 116 23.66 -2.18 20.42
C TYR A 116 24.44 -1.06 21.12
N ASP A 117 23.78 -0.26 21.96
CA ASP A 117 24.33 0.91 22.66
C ASP A 117 25.15 1.85 21.76
N SER A 118 24.68 2.06 20.52
CA SER A 118 25.43 2.80 19.49
C SER A 118 24.62 3.94 18.89
N LYS A 119 25.05 5.17 19.19
CA LYS A 119 24.50 6.39 18.56
C LYS A 119 24.81 6.47 17.07
N ALA A 120 25.96 5.95 16.63
CA ALA A 120 26.33 5.89 15.23
C ALA A 120 25.33 5.03 14.43
N LEU A 121 24.93 3.88 14.99
CA LEU A 121 23.96 3.00 14.36
C LEU A 121 22.56 3.63 14.26
N LYS A 122 22.16 4.40 15.27
CA LYS A 122 20.93 5.21 15.24
C LYS A 122 20.91 6.18 14.07
N ILE A 123 21.98 6.95 13.91
CA ILE A 123 22.10 7.97 12.87
C ILE A 123 22.15 7.31 11.50
N ALA A 124 22.97 6.27 11.33
CA ALA A 124 23.06 5.53 10.07
C ALA A 124 21.69 4.96 9.64
N ALA A 125 20.98 4.29 10.55
CA ALA A 125 19.65 3.74 10.27
C ALA A 125 18.63 4.84 9.93
N ALA A 126 18.63 5.95 10.67
CA ALA A 126 17.74 7.08 10.39
C ALA A 126 18.00 7.72 9.02
N VAL A 127 19.28 7.91 8.65
CA VAL A 127 19.67 8.46 7.34
C VAL A 127 19.27 7.53 6.21
N ILE A 128 19.51 6.22 6.35
CA ILE A 128 19.09 5.23 5.36
C ILE A 128 17.57 5.29 5.17
N ILE A 129 16.79 5.22 6.26
CA ILE A 129 15.32 5.30 6.17
C ILE A 129 14.90 6.58 5.48
N PHE A 130 15.46 7.73 5.86
CA PHE A 130 15.12 9.02 5.28
C PHE A 130 15.40 9.07 3.77
N LEU A 131 16.59 8.64 3.34
CA LEU A 131 17.00 8.63 1.93
C LEU A 131 16.13 7.71 1.09
N PHE A 132 15.76 6.52 1.59
CA PHE A 132 14.91 5.57 0.85
C PHE A 132 13.43 5.95 0.85
N LEU A 133 12.96 6.73 1.84
CA LEU A 133 11.56 7.16 1.91
C LEU A 133 11.21 8.24 0.87
N ILE A 134 12.20 9.05 0.46
CA ILE A 134 12.02 10.08 -0.58
C ILE A 134 11.58 9.48 -1.93
N PRO A 135 12.36 8.57 -2.56
CA PRO A 135 11.96 7.99 -3.85
C PRO A 135 10.72 7.12 -3.71
N TYR A 136 10.53 6.43 -2.59
CA TYR A 136 9.32 5.66 -2.31
C TYR A 136 8.07 6.54 -2.34
N THR A 137 8.09 7.65 -1.61
CA THR A 137 6.97 8.60 -1.55
C THR A 137 6.75 9.26 -2.92
N ALA A 138 7.83 9.65 -3.62
CA ALA A 138 7.73 10.22 -4.96
C ALA A 138 7.06 9.26 -5.97
N SER A 139 7.40 7.97 -5.90
CA SER A 139 6.79 6.93 -6.74
C SER A 139 5.28 6.79 -6.47
N LEU A 140 4.86 6.84 -5.20
CA LEU A 140 3.45 6.79 -4.80
C LEU A 140 2.65 7.95 -5.36
N TYR A 141 3.13 9.19 -5.19
CA TYR A 141 2.44 10.37 -5.72
C TYR A 141 2.37 10.35 -7.25
N ASN A 142 3.41 9.87 -7.92
CA ASN A 142 3.42 9.76 -9.38
C ASN A 142 2.36 8.76 -9.87
N GLY A 143 2.33 7.55 -9.28
CA GLY A 143 1.37 6.52 -9.65
C GLY A 143 -0.09 6.94 -9.41
N LEU A 144 -0.37 7.52 -8.25
CA LEU A 144 -1.73 7.99 -7.90
C LEU A 144 -2.16 9.16 -8.79
N SER A 145 -1.29 10.14 -9.01
CA SER A 145 -1.67 11.34 -9.79
C SER A 145 -1.95 11.00 -11.25
N ARG A 146 -1.21 10.04 -11.83
CA ARG A 146 -1.52 9.50 -13.17
C ARG A 146 -2.86 8.77 -13.22
N LEU A 147 -3.18 7.99 -12.18
CA LEU A 147 -4.45 7.29 -12.10
C LEU A 147 -5.62 8.29 -12.02
N PHE A 148 -5.47 9.37 -11.25
CA PHE A 148 -6.47 10.44 -11.18
C PHE A 148 -6.58 11.23 -12.49
N GLU A 149 -5.45 11.51 -13.16
CA GLU A 149 -5.43 12.13 -14.48
C GLU A 149 -6.19 11.28 -15.51
N MET A 150 -5.99 9.97 -15.53
CA MET A 150 -6.75 9.06 -16.42
C MET A 150 -8.24 8.96 -16.04
N ALA A 151 -8.56 8.95 -14.74
CA ALA A 151 -9.92 8.74 -14.27
C ALA A 151 -10.82 9.99 -14.39
N PHE A 152 -10.24 11.18 -14.23
CA PHE A 152 -10.92 12.47 -14.15
C PHE A 152 -10.48 13.47 -15.23
N GLY A 153 -9.46 13.18 -16.04
CA GLY A 153 -8.98 14.13 -17.06
C GLY A 153 -8.39 15.42 -16.48
N ILE A 154 -8.02 15.42 -15.19
CA ILE A 154 -7.40 16.57 -14.51
C ILE A 154 -5.89 16.49 -14.74
N PRO A 155 -5.21 17.59 -15.12
CA PRO A 155 -3.77 17.54 -15.37
C PRO A 155 -2.99 17.08 -14.14
N TYR A 156 -1.96 16.25 -14.36
CA TYR A 156 -1.08 15.69 -13.34
C TYR A 156 -0.67 16.68 -12.24
N THR A 157 -0.24 17.89 -12.63
CA THR A 157 0.25 18.93 -11.70
C THR A 157 -0.77 19.28 -10.62
N TYR A 158 -2.05 19.44 -11.00
CA TYR A 158 -3.10 19.78 -10.05
C TYR A 158 -3.44 18.60 -9.13
N CYS A 159 -3.42 17.37 -9.67
CA CYS A 159 -3.62 16.15 -8.88
C CYS A 159 -2.55 16.00 -7.79
N VAL A 160 -1.27 16.15 -8.14
CA VAL A 160 -0.16 16.03 -7.18
C VAL A 160 -0.29 17.07 -6.05
N ILE A 161 -0.54 18.34 -6.40
CA ILE A 161 -0.64 19.43 -5.43
C ILE A 161 -1.82 19.19 -4.48
N ALA A 162 -2.98 18.82 -5.00
CA ALA A 162 -4.17 18.54 -4.19
C ALA A 162 -3.94 17.35 -3.25
N MET A 163 -3.34 16.27 -3.74
CA MET A 163 -3.02 15.09 -2.92
C MET A 163 -2.01 15.42 -1.83
N ALA A 164 -0.96 16.19 -2.14
CA ALA A 164 0.06 16.59 -1.17
C ALA A 164 -0.55 17.49 -0.08
N ALA A 165 -1.40 18.45 -0.46
CA ALA A 165 -2.08 19.34 0.47
C ALA A 165 -3.02 18.57 1.41
N LEU A 166 -3.89 17.72 0.87
CA LEU A 166 -4.80 16.89 1.67
C LEU A 166 -4.03 15.97 2.61
N THR A 167 -2.96 15.35 2.11
CA THR A 167 -2.11 14.45 2.90
C THR A 167 -1.41 15.17 4.04
N GLY A 168 -0.83 16.34 3.77
CA GLY A 168 -0.22 17.16 4.81
C GLY A 168 -1.22 17.54 5.90
N VAL A 169 -2.43 17.96 5.52
CA VAL A 169 -3.47 18.37 6.48
C VAL A 169 -3.88 17.20 7.38
N TYR A 170 -4.20 16.01 6.83
CA TYR A 170 -4.68 14.92 7.67
C TYR A 170 -3.57 14.29 8.52
N VAL A 171 -2.32 14.23 8.01
CA VAL A 171 -1.18 13.67 8.77
C VAL A 171 -0.85 14.55 9.97
N VAL A 172 -0.82 15.88 9.77
CA VAL A 172 -0.56 16.83 10.85
C VAL A 172 -1.68 16.82 11.90
N LEU A 173 -2.93 16.66 11.48
CA LEU A 173 -4.08 16.69 12.39
C LEU A 173 -4.36 15.35 13.08
N GLY A 174 -4.02 14.22 12.46
CA GLY A 174 -4.51 12.89 12.88
C GLY A 174 -3.62 12.12 13.87
N GLY A 175 -2.30 12.19 13.74
CA GLY A 175 -1.40 11.30 14.50
C GLY A 175 -1.53 9.81 14.13
N TYR A 176 -0.74 8.94 14.77
CA TYR A 176 -0.64 7.50 14.42
C TYR A 176 -1.99 6.77 14.49
N MET A 177 -2.80 7.05 15.51
CA MET A 177 -4.06 6.32 15.71
C MET A 177 -5.12 6.69 14.66
N ALA A 178 -5.18 7.96 14.24
CA ALA A 178 -6.03 8.33 13.11
C ALA A 178 -5.57 7.65 11.81
N THR A 179 -4.26 7.59 11.58
CA THR A 179 -3.70 6.90 10.42
C THR A 179 -4.04 5.41 10.45
N ALA A 180 -3.89 4.73 11.60
CA ALA A 180 -4.20 3.31 11.72
C ALA A 180 -5.67 2.98 11.44
N ILE A 181 -6.60 3.83 11.91
CA ILE A 181 -8.04 3.65 11.65
C ILE A 181 -8.38 3.98 10.20
N ASN A 182 -7.79 5.02 9.62
CA ASN A 182 -7.93 5.31 8.20
C ASN A 182 -7.42 4.17 7.34
N ASP A 183 -6.24 3.61 7.65
CA ASP A 183 -5.68 2.46 6.94
C ASP A 183 -6.61 1.24 7.06
N PHE A 184 -7.25 1.01 8.20
CA PHE A 184 -8.22 -0.08 8.35
C PHE A 184 -9.42 0.06 7.44
N ILE A 185 -10.03 1.25 7.41
CA ILE A 185 -11.18 1.56 6.55
C ILE A 185 -10.77 1.45 5.08
N GLN A 186 -9.61 2.01 4.72
CA GLN A 186 -9.07 1.94 3.37
C GLN A 186 -8.79 0.49 2.95
N GLY A 187 -8.26 -0.33 3.85
CA GLY A 187 -8.03 -1.76 3.61
C GLY A 187 -9.31 -2.52 3.27
N ILE A 188 -10.41 -2.25 3.98
CA ILE A 188 -11.72 -2.85 3.67
C ILE A 188 -12.19 -2.40 2.29
N ILE A 189 -12.11 -1.10 1.98
CA ILE A 189 -12.50 -0.55 0.68
C ILE A 189 -11.67 -1.19 -0.44
N MET A 190 -10.37 -1.37 -0.24
CA MET A 190 -9.47 -2.01 -1.21
C MET A 190 -9.82 -3.47 -1.44
N LEU A 191 -10.14 -4.24 -0.39
CA LEU A 191 -10.57 -5.63 -0.51
C LEU A 191 -11.87 -5.76 -1.30
N VAL A 192 -12.89 -4.96 -0.94
CA VAL A 192 -14.16 -4.93 -1.68
C VAL A 192 -13.93 -4.53 -3.13
N GLY A 193 -13.04 -3.55 -3.37
CA GLY A 193 -12.66 -3.09 -4.70
C GLY A 193 -12.05 -4.20 -5.55
N ILE A 194 -11.08 -4.96 -5.02
CA ILE A 194 -10.48 -6.11 -5.73
C ILE A 194 -11.55 -7.14 -6.09
N VAL A 195 -12.39 -7.54 -5.12
CA VAL A 195 -13.42 -8.55 -5.35
C VAL A 195 -14.40 -8.08 -6.43
N ALA A 196 -14.82 -6.82 -6.38
CA ALA A 196 -15.70 -6.24 -7.39
C ALA A 196 -15.06 -6.20 -8.78
N VAL A 197 -13.77 -5.85 -8.88
CA VAL A 197 -13.04 -5.85 -10.16
C VAL A 197 -12.94 -7.27 -10.73
N ILE A 198 -12.57 -8.26 -9.91
CA ILE A 198 -12.50 -9.67 -10.35
C ILE A 198 -13.86 -10.16 -10.83
N ALA A 199 -14.93 -9.89 -10.06
CA ALA A 199 -16.28 -10.29 -10.43
C ALA A 199 -16.74 -9.65 -11.75
N ALA A 200 -16.47 -8.35 -11.94
CA ALA A 200 -16.80 -7.64 -13.17
C ALA A 200 -16.06 -8.21 -14.38
N VAL A 201 -14.76 -8.48 -14.24
CA VAL A 201 -13.94 -9.09 -15.31
C VAL A 201 -14.45 -10.49 -15.67
N MET A 202 -14.77 -11.31 -14.66
CA MET A 202 -15.34 -12.65 -14.90
C MET A 202 -16.67 -12.59 -15.63
N GLN A 203 -17.54 -11.62 -15.30
CA GLN A 203 -18.84 -11.47 -15.95
C GLN A 203 -18.72 -10.97 -17.39
N ILE A 204 -17.84 -10.00 -17.66
CA ILE A 204 -17.62 -9.45 -19.01
C ILE A 204 -17.01 -10.50 -19.95
N ASN A 205 -16.12 -11.35 -19.43
CA ASN A 205 -15.37 -12.28 -20.25
C ASN A 205 -15.97 -13.68 -20.34
N GLY A 206 -17.06 -14.00 -19.64
CA GLY A 206 -17.70 -15.31 -19.71
C GLY A 206 -17.08 -16.37 -18.79
N GLY A 207 -16.34 -15.94 -17.76
CA GLY A 207 -15.70 -16.81 -16.77
C GLY A 207 -14.17 -16.74 -16.79
N LEU A 208 -13.56 -17.45 -15.83
CA LEU A 208 -12.10 -17.43 -15.62
C LEU A 208 -11.36 -18.10 -16.78
N THR A 209 -11.85 -19.24 -17.27
CA THR A 209 -11.26 -19.97 -18.39
C THR A 209 -11.26 -19.14 -19.68
N GLU A 210 -12.37 -18.49 -19.98
CA GLU A 210 -12.52 -17.66 -21.18
C GLU A 210 -11.67 -16.37 -21.08
N SER A 211 -11.53 -15.81 -19.87
CA SER A 211 -10.62 -14.69 -19.63
C SER A 211 -9.16 -15.06 -19.90
N ILE A 212 -8.73 -16.26 -19.45
CA ILE A 212 -7.38 -16.78 -19.70
C ILE A 212 -7.19 -17.09 -21.19
N ALA A 213 -8.21 -17.63 -21.85
CA ALA A 213 -8.18 -17.89 -23.29
C ALA A 213 -8.00 -16.60 -24.10
N LYS A 214 -8.73 -15.52 -23.76
CA LYS A 214 -8.56 -14.20 -24.39
C LYS A 214 -7.18 -13.61 -24.10
N LEU A 215 -6.66 -13.74 -22.88
CA LEU A 215 -5.29 -13.33 -22.53
C LEU A 215 -4.23 -14.08 -23.33
N SER A 216 -4.48 -15.34 -23.72
CA SER A 216 -3.55 -16.13 -24.54
C SER A 216 -3.44 -15.62 -25.99
N GLN A 217 -4.47 -14.91 -26.47
CA GLN A 217 -4.54 -14.37 -27.83
C GLN A 217 -3.92 -12.96 -27.94
N GLU A 218 -3.70 -12.28 -26.82
CA GLU A 218 -2.97 -11.02 -26.75
C GLU A 218 -1.48 -11.26 -27.02
N SER A 219 -0.93 -10.59 -28.02
CA SER A 219 0.47 -10.73 -28.44
C SER A 219 1.36 -9.70 -27.72
N VAL A 220 2.46 -10.15 -27.13
CA VAL A 220 3.43 -9.27 -26.45
C VAL A 220 4.62 -9.07 -27.34
N THR A 221 4.80 -7.83 -27.81
CA THR A 221 6.06 -7.41 -28.42
C THR A 221 7.02 -7.02 -27.30
N THR A 222 8.04 -7.84 -27.07
CA THR A 222 9.11 -7.53 -26.11
C THR A 222 9.94 -6.35 -26.60
N ALA A 223 10.63 -5.65 -25.68
CA ALA A 223 11.51 -4.53 -26.02
C ALA A 223 12.68 -4.89 -26.97
N GLY A 224 12.90 -6.19 -27.24
CA GLY A 224 13.85 -6.71 -28.22
C GLY A 224 13.24 -7.09 -29.58
N GLY A 225 11.97 -6.77 -29.85
CA GLY A 225 11.31 -7.01 -31.15
C GLY A 225 10.72 -8.41 -31.33
N ASN A 226 10.93 -9.34 -30.38
CA ASN A 226 10.33 -10.66 -30.43
C ASN A 226 8.87 -10.58 -29.95
N THR A 227 7.95 -11.05 -30.80
CA THR A 227 6.52 -11.15 -30.49
C THR A 227 6.21 -12.57 -30.04
N PHE A 228 5.80 -12.72 -28.79
CA PHE A 228 5.39 -14.02 -28.26
C PHE A 228 3.87 -14.05 -28.08
N ASN A 229 3.23 -15.10 -28.60
CA ASN A 229 1.81 -15.38 -28.37
C ASN A 229 1.66 -16.28 -27.14
N GLY A 230 0.66 -16.04 -26.29
CA GLY A 230 0.36 -16.89 -25.14
C GLY A 230 1.21 -16.66 -23.88
N VAL A 231 2.18 -15.74 -23.90
CA VAL A 231 3.04 -15.44 -22.74
C VAL A 231 2.24 -15.02 -21.52
N PHE A 232 1.15 -14.30 -21.72
CA PHE A 232 0.31 -13.86 -20.61
C PHE A 232 -0.46 -15.00 -19.94
N ALA A 233 -0.70 -16.11 -20.64
CA ALA A 233 -1.40 -17.28 -20.09
C ALA A 233 -0.45 -18.28 -19.42
N SER A 234 0.86 -18.15 -19.60
CA SER A 234 1.84 -19.02 -18.94
C SER A 234 1.97 -18.65 -17.46
N PHE A 235 1.70 -19.63 -16.59
CA PHE A 235 1.87 -19.48 -15.14
C PHE A 235 3.34 -19.57 -14.70
N PHE A 236 4.21 -20.15 -15.54
CA PHE A 236 5.63 -20.35 -15.24
C PHE A 236 6.55 -19.33 -15.91
N GLY A 237 5.98 -18.41 -16.71
CA GLY A 237 6.72 -17.35 -17.40
C GLY A 237 6.76 -17.53 -18.92
N PRO A 238 7.20 -16.49 -19.66
CA PRO A 238 7.53 -16.57 -21.07
C PRO A 238 8.61 -17.61 -21.39
#